data_AF-A0A1N7KT34-F1
#
_entry.id   AF-A0A1N7KT34-F1
#
_cell.length_a   1.000
_cell.length_b   1.000
_cell.length_c   1.000
_cell.angle_alpha   90.00
_cell.angle_beta   90.00
_cell.angle_gamma   90.00
#
_symmetry.space_group_name_H-M   'P 1'
#
loop_
_entity.id
_entity.type
_entity.pdbx_description
1 polymer ?
#
loop_
_entity_poly.entity_id
_entity_poly.type
_entity_poly.pdbx_seq_one_letter_code
_entity_poly.pdbx_strand_id
1 'polypeptide(L)'
;MFDGRKSGISREAGESEEVFVHHLQPKPRLILIGAGEDAEPLARFAARTGFSVVVADWRPARCNKGFFPDADRFLVGFPEELVNRLAWRGDEFVVIMTHQFERDRELLHLLRDKKLSYLGILGPRRRTSRLLAGRSLPEGIRSPVGLPIGAEGPEEIAVSILADLIRIRRQAPEPEVLLP
;
A
#
# COMPACT_ATOMS: atom_id res chain seq x y z
N MET A 1 6.11 -20.20 -20.79
CA MET A 1 6.52 -18.85 -20.30
C MET A 1 6.56 -18.90 -18.79
N PHE A 2 7.69 -18.55 -18.21
CA PHE A 2 7.89 -18.48 -16.77
C PHE A 2 7.24 -17.23 -16.18
N ASP A 3 6.60 -17.32 -15.00
CA ASP A 3 5.78 -16.23 -14.40
C ASP A 3 6.58 -15.21 -13.56
N GLY A 4 7.92 -15.27 -13.59
CA GLY A 4 8.83 -14.23 -13.05
C GLY A 4 8.70 -13.90 -11.56
N ARG A 5 7.76 -14.51 -10.84
CA ARG A 5 7.46 -14.28 -9.41
C ARG A 5 7.20 -15.56 -8.65
N LYS A 6 6.74 -16.63 -9.30
CA LYS A 6 6.61 -17.93 -8.66
C LYS A 6 7.88 -18.74 -8.82
N SER A 7 8.36 -19.24 -7.69
CA SER A 7 9.39 -20.27 -7.72
C SER A 7 8.81 -21.52 -8.36
N GLY A 8 9.56 -22.15 -9.26
CA GLY A 8 9.05 -23.27 -10.05
C GLY A 8 10.12 -23.88 -10.94
N ILE A 9 9.71 -24.87 -11.73
CA ILE A 9 10.57 -25.56 -12.69
C ILE A 9 10.29 -25.04 -14.10
N SER A 10 11.31 -24.51 -14.76
CA SER A 10 11.34 -24.04 -16.16
C SER A 10 11.97 -25.07 -17.07
N ARG A 11 11.46 -25.14 -18.29
CA ARG A 11 12.20 -25.62 -19.45
C ARG A 11 12.45 -24.45 -20.37
N GLU A 12 13.71 -24.15 -20.66
CA GLU A 12 14.04 -23.21 -21.73
C GLU A 12 13.76 -23.85 -23.10
N ALA A 13 13.32 -23.05 -24.07
CA ALA A 13 12.98 -23.55 -25.39
C ALA A 13 14.25 -23.99 -26.14
N GLY A 14 14.54 -25.29 -26.13
CA GLY A 14 15.71 -25.87 -26.81
C GLY A 14 16.65 -26.66 -25.91
N GLU A 15 16.46 -26.62 -24.58
CA GLU A 15 17.26 -27.38 -23.63
C GLU A 15 16.51 -28.61 -23.11
N SER A 16 17.23 -29.72 -22.93
CA SER A 16 16.70 -30.98 -22.41
C SER A 16 16.59 -31.03 -20.88
N GLU A 17 17.15 -30.04 -20.18
CA GLU A 17 17.24 -30.02 -18.72
C GLU A 17 16.19 -29.10 -18.09
N GLU A 18 15.71 -29.51 -16.92
CA GLU A 18 14.75 -28.76 -16.13
C GLU A 18 15.49 -27.89 -15.11
N VAL A 19 15.27 -26.57 -15.15
CA VAL A 19 15.90 -25.62 -14.23
C VAL A 19 14.89 -25.19 -13.18
N PHE A 20 15.26 -25.27 -11.89
CA PHE A 20 14.47 -24.70 -10.81
C PHE A 20 14.93 -23.27 -10.50
N VAL A 21 13.99 -22.32 -10.52
CA VAL A 21 14.26 -20.92 -10.17
C VAL A 21 13.53 -20.57 -8.88
N HIS A 22 14.25 -19.99 -7.91
CA HIS A 22 13.69 -19.46 -6.67
C HIS A 22 13.84 -17.94 -6.61
N HIS A 23 12.72 -17.22 -6.57
CA HIS A 23 12.71 -15.76 -6.49
C HIS A 23 12.58 -15.30 -5.03
N LEU A 24 13.63 -14.65 -4.53
CA LEU A 24 13.62 -14.00 -3.21
C LEU A 24 13.41 -12.50 -3.38
N GLN A 25 12.27 -12.00 -2.93
CA GLN A 25 11.93 -10.58 -2.98
C GLN A 25 11.73 -10.02 -1.56
N PRO A 26 12.11 -8.75 -1.30
CA PRO A 26 11.76 -8.08 -0.06
C PRO A 26 10.24 -8.03 0.16
N LYS A 27 9.82 -7.91 1.42
CA LYS A 27 8.40 -7.68 1.73
C LYS A 27 7.91 -6.40 1.04
N PRO A 28 6.72 -6.42 0.39
CA PRO A 28 6.12 -5.20 -0.13
C PRO A 28 5.82 -4.23 1.02
N ARG A 29 6.09 -2.94 0.80
CA ARG A 29 5.93 -1.93 1.84
C ARG A 29 4.56 -1.27 1.77
N LEU A 30 3.79 -1.36 2.86
CA LEU A 30 2.57 -0.61 3.09
C LEU A 30 2.89 0.61 3.96
N ILE A 31 2.58 1.80 3.46
CA ILE A 31 2.68 3.07 4.18
C ILE A 31 1.26 3.51 4.52
N LEU A 32 0.94 3.45 5.81
CA LEU A 32 -0.33 3.85 6.40
C LEU A 32 -0.20 5.29 6.91
N ILE A 33 -0.84 6.24 6.25
CA ILE A 33 -0.81 7.65 6.64
C ILE A 33 -2.11 8.00 7.36
N GLY A 34 -2.00 8.22 8.67
CA GLY A 34 -3.11 8.27 9.61
C GLY A 34 -3.01 7.12 10.60
N ALA A 35 -2.82 7.45 11.87
CA ALA A 35 -2.73 6.52 13.00
C ALA A 35 -4.01 6.55 13.85
N GLY A 36 -5.18 6.65 13.20
CA GLY A 36 -6.49 6.51 13.86
C GLY A 36 -6.73 5.07 14.38
N GLU A 37 -7.76 4.87 15.20
CA GLU A 37 -8.12 3.53 15.71
C GLU A 37 -8.51 2.57 14.58
N ASP A 38 -9.13 3.12 13.53
CA ASP A 38 -9.52 2.40 12.33
C ASP A 38 -8.33 1.91 11.47
N ALA A 39 -7.15 2.44 11.73
CA ALA A 39 -5.91 2.06 11.06
C ALA A 39 -5.25 0.82 11.72
N GLU A 40 -5.56 0.54 12.99
CA GLU A 40 -4.93 -0.53 13.78
C GLU A 40 -5.22 -1.94 13.21
N PRO A 41 -6.48 -2.32 12.88
CA PRO A 41 -6.77 -3.62 12.29
C PRO A 41 -6.07 -3.82 10.95
N LEU A 42 -6.02 -2.77 10.12
CA LEU A 42 -5.35 -2.82 8.82
C LEU A 42 -3.85 -3.05 8.96
N ALA A 43 -3.18 -2.31 9.85
CA ALA A 43 -1.76 -2.49 10.13
C ALA A 43 -1.46 -3.93 10.57
N ARG A 44 -2.25 -4.46 11.52
CA ARG A 44 -2.13 -5.83 12.02
C ARG A 44 -2.32 -6.87 10.92
N PHE A 45 -3.40 -6.79 10.14
CA PHE A 45 -3.68 -7.78 9.11
C PHE A 45 -2.67 -7.71 7.94
N ALA A 46 -2.22 -6.50 7.58
CA ALA A 46 -1.20 -6.32 6.55
C ALA A 46 0.15 -6.94 6.98
N ALA A 47 0.60 -6.68 8.21
CA ALA A 47 1.83 -7.27 8.73
C ALA A 47 1.77 -8.81 8.72
N ARG A 48 0.65 -9.39 9.17
CA ARG A 48 0.42 -10.84 9.20
C ARG A 48 0.32 -11.49 7.81
N THR A 49 0.05 -10.73 6.75
CA THR A 49 -0.01 -11.22 5.37
C THR A 49 1.25 -10.93 4.56
N GLY A 50 2.31 -10.49 5.25
CA GLY A 50 3.65 -10.36 4.69
C GLY A 50 3.99 -8.98 4.14
N PHE A 51 3.20 -7.95 4.42
CA PHE A 51 3.62 -6.57 4.18
C PHE A 51 4.60 -6.12 5.24
N SER A 52 5.52 -5.23 4.86
CA SER A 52 6.24 -4.41 5.82
C SER A 52 5.46 -3.11 6.04
N VAL A 53 5.03 -2.84 7.27
CA VAL A 53 4.09 -1.76 7.60
C VAL A 53 4.83 -0.58 8.21
N VAL A 54 4.65 0.59 7.59
CA VAL A 54 5.07 1.88 8.13
C VAL A 54 3.83 2.67 8.52
N VAL A 55 3.74 3.08 9.78
CA VAL A 55 2.66 3.96 10.27
C VAL A 55 3.19 5.38 10.37
N ALA A 56 2.48 6.33 9.77
CA ALA A 56 2.87 7.71 9.70
C ALA A 56 1.72 8.65 10.14
N ASP A 57 1.97 9.54 11.09
CA ASP A 57 0.99 10.50 11.60
C ASP A 57 1.73 11.70 12.23
N TRP A 58 1.10 12.89 12.28
CA TRP A 58 1.69 14.06 12.94
C TRP A 58 1.58 13.99 14.46
N ARG A 59 0.74 13.11 15.01
CA ARG A 59 0.51 12.93 16.44
C ARG A 59 1.48 11.88 17.00
N PRO A 60 2.56 12.27 17.70
CA PRO A 60 3.52 11.31 18.26
C PRO A 60 2.88 10.31 19.22
N ALA A 61 1.84 10.73 19.95
CA ALA A 61 1.11 9.89 20.89
C ALA A 61 0.44 8.66 20.26
N ARG A 62 0.18 8.66 18.94
CA ARG A 62 -0.46 7.53 18.23
C ARG A 62 0.56 6.62 17.54
N CYS A 63 1.72 7.14 17.17
CA CYS A 63 2.76 6.40 16.44
C CYS A 63 3.66 5.57 17.39
N ASN A 64 3.11 4.52 18.00
CA ASN A 64 3.86 3.65 18.90
C ASN A 64 3.37 2.19 18.89
N LYS A 65 4.17 1.31 19.51
CA LYS A 65 3.92 -0.13 19.61
C LYS A 65 2.73 -0.52 20.48
N GLY A 66 2.24 0.37 21.35
CA GLY A 66 1.04 0.13 22.14
C GLY A 66 -0.23 0.03 21.28
N PHE A 67 -0.33 0.87 20.24
CA PHE A 67 -1.43 0.83 19.28
C PHE A 67 -1.12 -0.06 18.06
N PHE A 68 0.14 -0.07 17.61
CA PHE A 68 0.56 -0.78 16.40
C PHE A 68 1.70 -1.76 16.70
N PRO A 69 1.45 -2.86 17.43
CA PRO A 69 2.49 -3.80 17.84
C PRO A 69 3.23 -4.43 16.65
N ASP A 70 2.51 -4.70 15.55
CA ASP A 70 3.03 -5.37 14.35
C ASP A 70 3.66 -4.42 13.31
N ALA A 71 3.62 -3.10 13.51
CA ALA A 71 4.20 -2.15 12.55
C ALA A 71 5.74 -2.17 12.61
N ASP A 72 6.42 -2.22 11.46
CA ASP A 72 7.89 -2.26 11.42
C ASP A 72 8.52 -0.90 11.73
N ARG A 73 7.83 0.19 11.36
CA ARG A 73 8.38 1.55 11.51
C ARG A 73 7.29 2.58 11.79
N PHE A 74 7.66 3.58 12.57
CA PHE A 74 6.88 4.77 12.82
C PHE A 74 7.55 6.00 12.21
N LEU A 75 6.75 6.89 11.62
CA LEU A 75 7.18 8.22 11.20
C LEU A 75 6.25 9.26 11.80
N VAL A 76 6.83 10.24 12.48
CA VAL A 76 6.10 11.37 13.03
C VAL A 76 6.47 12.62 12.26
N GLY A 77 5.48 13.34 11.75
CA GLY A 77 5.66 14.59 11.01
C GLY A 77 4.40 15.02 10.28
N PHE A 78 4.43 16.23 9.73
CA PHE A 78 3.39 16.73 8.83
C PHE A 78 3.55 16.17 7.41
N PRO A 79 2.53 16.25 6.52
CA PRO A 79 2.56 15.58 5.22
C PRO A 79 3.83 15.79 4.40
N GLU A 80 4.31 17.03 4.27
CA GLU A 80 5.57 17.32 3.55
C GLU A 80 6.79 16.62 4.17
N GLU A 81 6.94 16.70 5.49
CA GLU A 81 8.02 16.04 6.22
C GLU A 81 7.95 14.51 6.08
N LEU A 82 6.74 13.93 6.17
CA LEU A 82 6.53 12.50 6.01
C LEU A 82 6.94 12.03 4.61
N VAL A 83 6.48 12.72 3.57
CA VAL A 83 6.77 12.37 2.18
C VAL A 83 8.28 12.52 1.88
N ASN A 84 8.94 13.54 2.43
CA ASN A 84 10.37 13.76 2.21
C ASN A 84 11.27 12.76 2.96
N ARG A 85 10.83 12.26 4.12
CA ARG A 85 11.61 11.29 4.92
C ARG A 85 11.44 9.84 4.49
N LEU A 86 10.45 9.56 3.64
CA LEU A 86 10.23 8.24 3.06
C LEU A 86 11.21 8.00 1.91
N ALA A 87 12.02 6.94 2.03
CA ALA A 87 12.90 6.49 0.95
C ALA A 87 12.09 5.69 -0.08
N TRP A 88 11.45 6.39 -1.03
CA TRP A 88 10.61 5.82 -2.09
C TRP A 88 11.41 4.91 -3.04
N ARG A 89 10.85 3.74 -3.36
CA ARG A 89 11.41 2.69 -4.22
C ARG A 89 10.63 2.53 -5.52
N GLY A 90 9.41 3.08 -5.59
CA GLY A 90 8.58 3.07 -6.80
C GLY A 90 7.57 1.92 -6.85
N ASP A 91 7.50 1.11 -5.79
CA ASP A 91 6.64 -0.07 -5.67
C ASP A 91 5.76 -0.04 -4.39
N GLU A 92 5.72 1.10 -3.70
CA GLU A 92 4.98 1.25 -2.45
C GLU A 92 3.48 1.11 -2.60
N PHE A 93 2.86 0.59 -1.53
CA PHE A 93 1.44 0.67 -1.30
C PHE A 93 1.19 1.78 -0.27
N VAL A 94 0.34 2.74 -0.59
CA VAL A 94 0.01 3.87 0.30
C VAL A 94 -1.49 3.87 0.57
N VAL A 95 -1.86 3.98 1.84
CA VAL A 95 -3.25 4.17 2.28
C VAL A 95 -3.32 5.44 3.13
N ILE A 96 -4.14 6.39 2.69
CA ILE A 96 -4.44 7.63 3.40
C ILE A 96 -5.74 7.45 4.18
N MET A 97 -5.67 7.57 5.49
CA MET A 97 -6.80 7.45 6.41
C MET A 97 -6.67 8.40 7.61
N THR A 98 -6.27 9.65 7.33
CA THR A 98 -6.02 10.64 8.39
C THR A 98 -7.30 11.20 9.01
N HIS A 99 -8.43 11.05 8.31
CA HIS A 99 -9.72 11.72 8.58
C HIS A 99 -9.69 13.26 8.54
N GLN A 100 -8.54 13.88 8.29
CA GLN A 100 -8.36 15.33 8.23
C GLN A 100 -8.34 15.82 6.78
N PHE A 101 -9.35 16.61 6.39
CA PHE A 101 -9.57 16.96 4.98
C PHE A 101 -8.39 17.73 4.37
N GLU A 102 -7.86 18.71 5.10
CA GLU A 102 -6.73 19.53 4.66
C GLU A 102 -5.46 18.69 4.51
N ARG A 103 -5.23 17.73 5.40
CA ARG A 103 -4.07 16.84 5.36
C ARG A 103 -4.17 15.82 4.25
N ASP A 104 -5.33 15.21 4.06
CA ASP A 104 -5.58 14.30 2.94
C ASP A 104 -5.35 15.04 1.59
N ARG A 105 -5.80 16.30 1.49
CA ARG A 105 -5.59 17.12 0.29
C ARG A 105 -4.11 17.40 0.01
N GLU A 106 -3.37 17.77 1.05
CA GLU A 106 -1.91 18.00 0.99
C GLU A 106 -1.17 16.73 0.56
N LEU A 107 -1.48 15.59 1.20
CA LEU A 107 -0.89 14.29 0.86
C LEU A 107 -1.16 13.88 -0.58
N LEU A 108 -2.40 14.07 -1.06
CA LEU A 108 -2.73 13.77 -2.45
C LEU A 108 -1.95 14.64 -3.43
N HIS A 109 -1.74 15.91 -3.09
CA HIS A 109 -0.92 16.78 -3.91
C HIS A 109 0.55 16.34 -3.93
N LEU A 110 1.10 15.92 -2.79
CA LEU A 110 2.51 15.48 -2.69
C LEU A 110 2.77 14.11 -3.33
N LEU A 111 1.78 13.22 -3.33
CA LEU A 111 1.91 11.84 -3.80
C LEU A 111 1.54 11.66 -5.28
N ARG A 112 0.89 12.63 -5.91
CA ARG A 112 0.35 12.51 -7.28
C ARG A 112 1.39 12.15 -8.35
N ASP A 113 2.63 12.61 -8.18
CA ASP A 113 3.72 12.42 -9.15
C ASP A 113 4.67 11.29 -8.72
N LYS A 114 4.36 10.60 -7.61
CA LYS A 114 5.14 9.45 -7.15
C LYS A 114 4.70 8.21 -7.93
N LYS A 115 5.67 7.43 -8.38
CA LYS A 115 5.43 6.08 -8.89
C LYS A 115 5.08 5.18 -7.70
N LEU A 116 3.84 4.71 -7.63
CA LEU A 116 3.32 3.86 -6.56
C LEU A 116 2.63 2.63 -7.16
N SER A 117 2.70 1.50 -6.47
CA SER A 117 1.90 0.32 -6.83
C SER A 117 0.42 0.51 -6.47
N TYR A 118 0.15 1.30 -5.42
CA TYR A 118 -1.19 1.53 -4.90
C TYR A 118 -1.28 2.86 -4.15
N LEU A 119 -2.32 3.65 -4.41
CA LEU A 119 -2.70 4.79 -3.57
C LEU A 119 -4.19 4.73 -3.25
N GLY A 120 -4.53 4.40 -2.01
CA GLY A 120 -5.89 4.32 -1.50
C GLY A 120 -6.24 5.48 -0.59
N ILE A 121 -7.47 5.98 -0.67
CA ILE A 121 -7.99 7.02 0.23
C ILE A 121 -9.24 6.49 0.92
N LEU A 122 -9.22 6.51 2.25
CA LEU A 122 -10.38 6.20 3.06
C LEU A 122 -11.41 7.33 3.01
N GLY A 123 -12.68 6.96 2.81
CA GLY A 123 -13.80 7.87 2.87
C GLY A 123 -14.78 7.72 1.70
N PRO A 124 -15.96 8.33 1.82
CA PRO A 124 -16.99 8.24 0.78
C PRO A 124 -16.56 8.98 -0.49
N ARG A 125 -17.07 8.54 -1.65
CA ARG A 125 -16.79 9.17 -2.96
C ARG A 125 -16.92 10.69 -2.94
N ARG A 126 -17.97 11.21 -2.29
CA ARG A 126 -18.23 12.65 -2.16
C ARG A 126 -17.08 13.39 -1.47
N ARG A 127 -16.44 12.80 -0.45
CA ARG A 127 -15.28 13.40 0.23
C ARG A 127 -14.11 13.50 -0.73
N THR A 128 -13.82 12.43 -1.47
CA THR A 128 -12.70 12.42 -2.41
C THR A 128 -12.93 13.35 -3.60
N SER A 129 -14.15 13.43 -4.14
CA SER A 129 -14.48 14.42 -5.18
C SER A 129 -14.22 15.86 -4.70
N ARG A 130 -14.46 16.16 -3.42
CA ARG A 130 -14.12 17.47 -2.83
C ARG A 130 -12.62 17.66 -2.66
N LEU A 131 -11.87 16.62 -2.26
CA LEU A 131 -10.41 16.67 -2.16
C LEU A 131 -9.76 16.99 -3.51
N LEU A 132 -10.35 16.47 -4.60
CA LEU A 132 -9.90 16.70 -5.97
C LEU A 132 -10.44 18.00 -6.60
N ALA A 133 -11.19 18.82 -5.84
CA ALA A 133 -11.85 20.02 -6.34
C ALA A 133 -12.68 19.78 -7.63
N GLY A 134 -13.37 18.65 -7.71
CA GLY A 134 -14.20 18.27 -8.86
C GLY A 134 -13.43 17.69 -10.06
N ARG A 135 -12.10 17.55 -9.97
CA ARG A 135 -11.30 16.85 -11.00
C ARG A 135 -11.52 15.34 -10.93
N SER A 136 -11.24 14.66 -12.04
CA SER A 136 -11.22 13.20 -12.07
C SER A 136 -10.14 12.66 -11.13
N LEU A 137 -10.42 11.48 -10.58
CA LEU A 137 -9.46 10.73 -9.79
C LEU A 137 -8.30 10.33 -10.72
N PRO A 138 -7.04 10.70 -10.40
CA PRO A 138 -5.89 10.26 -11.18
C PRO A 138 -5.84 8.74 -11.31
N GLU A 139 -5.32 8.27 -12.43
CA GLU A 139 -5.14 6.84 -12.66
C GLU A 139 -4.26 6.22 -11.57
N GLY A 140 -4.65 5.05 -11.06
CA GLY A 140 -3.95 4.39 -9.95
C GLY A 140 -4.39 4.80 -8.54
N ILE A 141 -5.15 5.89 -8.37
CA ILE A 141 -5.76 6.23 -7.08
C ILE A 141 -7.08 5.48 -6.90
N ARG A 142 -7.33 4.96 -5.70
CA ARG A 142 -8.52 4.20 -5.34
C ARG A 142 -9.31 4.90 -4.25
N SER A 143 -10.55 5.23 -4.59
CA SER A 143 -11.50 5.84 -3.68
C SER A 143 -12.94 5.44 -4.00
N PRO A 144 -13.71 4.90 -3.05
CA PRO A 144 -13.27 4.50 -1.72
C PRO A 144 -12.19 3.42 -1.80
N VAL A 145 -11.27 3.40 -0.84
CA VAL A 145 -10.25 2.36 -0.73
C VAL A 145 -10.89 0.98 -0.48
N GLY A 146 -10.25 -0.09 -0.96
CA GLY A 146 -10.68 -1.46 -0.75
C GLY A 146 -11.70 -1.98 -1.77
N LEU A 147 -12.01 -3.28 -1.67
CA LEU A 147 -13.00 -3.95 -2.50
C LEU A 147 -14.44 -3.68 -1.99
N PRO A 148 -15.44 -3.54 -2.87
CA PRO A 148 -16.82 -3.23 -2.49
C PRO A 148 -17.54 -4.48 -1.95
N ILE A 149 -17.15 -4.93 -0.75
CA ILE A 149 -17.70 -6.12 -0.10
C ILE A 149 -18.85 -5.83 0.87
N GLY A 150 -19.31 -4.58 0.93
CA GLY A 150 -20.32 -4.16 1.92
C GLY A 150 -19.77 -4.02 3.35
N ALA A 151 -18.46 -3.79 3.48
CA ALA A 151 -17.77 -3.74 4.78
C ALA A 151 -18.31 -2.66 5.73
N GLU A 152 -18.52 -3.02 6.98
CA GLU A 152 -18.89 -2.13 8.08
C GLU A 152 -17.89 -2.21 9.24
N GLY A 153 -17.60 -1.05 9.83
CA GLY A 153 -16.65 -0.95 10.94
C GLY A 153 -15.17 -1.17 10.54
N PRO A 154 -14.24 -0.89 11.48
CA PRO A 154 -12.79 -0.91 11.20
C PRO A 154 -12.24 -2.24 10.68
N GLU A 155 -12.69 -3.36 11.24
CA GLU A 155 -12.16 -4.69 10.95
C GLU A 155 -12.52 -5.15 9.54
N GLU A 156 -13.78 -5.01 9.14
CA GLU A 156 -14.22 -5.40 7.80
C GLU A 156 -13.65 -4.46 6.74
N ILE A 157 -13.58 -3.16 7.04
CA ILE A 157 -12.94 -2.19 6.16
C ILE A 157 -11.46 -2.56 5.98
N ALA A 158 -10.76 -2.94 7.04
CA ALA A 158 -9.38 -3.41 6.94
C ALA A 158 -9.24 -4.67 6.07
N VAL A 159 -10.17 -5.63 6.17
CA VAL A 159 -10.20 -6.81 5.29
C VAL A 159 -10.43 -6.42 3.84
N SER A 160 -11.39 -5.52 3.58
CA SER A 160 -11.68 -4.98 2.24
C SER A 160 -10.45 -4.33 1.60
N ILE A 161 -9.74 -3.49 2.36
CA ILE A 161 -8.52 -2.82 1.91
C ILE A 161 -7.43 -3.86 1.64
N LEU A 162 -7.20 -4.77 2.59
CA LEU A 162 -6.16 -5.78 2.47
C LEU A 162 -6.38 -6.70 1.26
N ALA A 163 -7.62 -7.10 0.99
CA ALA A 163 -7.96 -7.90 -0.18
C ALA A 163 -7.57 -7.17 -1.48
N ASP A 164 -7.80 -5.86 -1.56
CA ASP A 164 -7.43 -5.04 -2.70
C ASP A 164 -5.90 -4.90 -2.83
N LEU A 165 -5.18 -4.67 -1.72
CA LEU A 165 -3.72 -4.64 -1.68
C LEU A 165 -3.12 -5.96 -2.18
N ILE A 166 -3.63 -7.10 -1.71
CA ILE A 166 -3.18 -8.43 -2.14
C ILE A 166 -3.47 -8.64 -3.62
N ARG A 167 -4.67 -8.26 -4.10
CA ARG A 167 -5.04 -8.37 -5.51
C ARG A 167 -4.04 -7.62 -6.40
N ILE A 168 -3.73 -6.37 -6.07
CA ILE A 168 -2.77 -5.56 -6.83
C ILE A 168 -1.35 -6.13 -6.76
N ARG A 169 -0.90 -6.56 -5.57
CA ARG A 169 0.40 -7.23 -5.41
C ARG A 169 0.52 -8.44 -6.33
N ARG A 170 -0.55 -9.21 -6.51
CA ARG A 170 -0.55 -10.43 -7.35
C ARG A 170 -0.72 -10.13 -8.86
N GLN A 171 -1.19 -8.95 -9.22
CA GLN A 171 -1.42 -8.54 -10.62
C GLN A 171 -0.29 -7.68 -11.21
N ALA A 172 0.62 -7.15 -10.39
CA ALA A 172 1.69 -6.30 -10.88
C ALA A 172 2.61 -7.07 -11.87
N PRO A 173 3.06 -6.42 -12.96
CA PRO A 173 3.85 -7.05 -14.00
C PRO A 173 5.18 -7.62 -13.48
N GLU A 174 5.68 -8.64 -14.16
CA GLU A 174 6.91 -9.33 -13.80
C GLU A 174 8.12 -8.42 -13.96
N PRO A 175 9.11 -8.46 -13.03
CA PRO A 175 10.40 -7.88 -13.32
C PRO A 175 11.02 -8.63 -14.51
N GLU A 176 11.44 -7.88 -15.53
CA GLU A 176 12.13 -8.44 -16.69
C GLU A 176 13.45 -9.05 -16.21
N VAL A 177 13.50 -10.38 -16.13
CA VAL A 177 14.73 -11.11 -15.77
C VAL A 177 15.59 -11.11 -17.02
N LEU A 178 16.56 -10.21 -17.09
CA LEU A 178 17.67 -10.32 -18.03
C LEU A 178 18.54 -11.48 -17.56
N LEU A 179 18.26 -12.67 -18.09
CA LEU A 179 19.22 -13.78 -18.03
C LEU A 179 20.47 -13.37 -18.85
N PRO A 180 21.68 -13.63 -18.32
CA PRO A 180 22.93 -13.33 -19.03
C PRO A 180 23.08 -14.11 -20.34
#